data_AF-A0A6L6XR35-F1
#
_entry.id   AF-A0A6L6XR35-F1
#
_cell.length_a   1.000
_cell.length_b   1.000
_cell.length_c   1.000
_cell.angle_alpha   90.00
_cell.angle_beta   90.00
_cell.angle_gamma   90.00
#
_symmetry.space_group_name_H-M   'P 1'
#
loop_
_entity.id
_entity.type
_entity.pdbx_description
1 polymer ?
#
loop_
_entity_poly.entity_id
_entity_poly.type
_entity_poly.pdbx_seq_one_letter_code
_entity_poly.pdbx_strand_id
1 'polypeptide(L)'
;MFYVGVDLAWGEKQRTGLAVLDADGHLVHLSSVHTDAEIVDTLAPYTEDACIVGIDAPLIVANATGSRQAEKDLNADFHRFEAGAHPSNTGKPEFAAGTRGARICRQLQLDMDPRSGRQRRAIEVYPHPATIVLFNLAKTLKYKSKPGRTFESMQAELLRLMDHLERLVPPDPTWRALRTQVATASRKSELGRAEDQVDAVVCAYVALMAHRWPKRLTTYGSFEQGYIVTPTLLDTHGAIRRAVEEYAVRQPGLVAVAEEYVALVTSILDEAGINYLSVTGRAKSVASFEAKAARTVDGLPAYTDPLVEIGDQIGVRVITYVRADVAAVAEVLGSQLRILDDRDLGHETASEGRFGYASRHLQVAHDDDPVAQVQVRTVLQHAWAEFEHDIRYKGSVPAEHARDFDRRFTLAAGLLELADQEFTTIRERLRGGAVEDVEAGAEGINPRELAAYLAAQYADAEWSRPDHYEWIAALLHELGVGTLAELGEALAAIDADGIVAQMEYKYPPGAVRRLDDALLAAYGERYVELPGNAHRVPLLTARLERIRG
;
A
#
# COMPACT_ATOMS: atom_id res chain seq x y z
N MET A 1 34.92 -18.73 7.14
CA MET A 1 34.12 -18.71 8.37
C MET A 1 32.72 -19.17 8.02
N PHE A 2 32.15 -20.07 8.82
CA PHE A 2 30.80 -20.60 8.61
C PHE A 2 29.84 -20.16 9.71
N TYR A 3 28.56 -20.08 9.37
CA TYR A 3 27.48 -19.84 10.34
C TYR A 3 26.55 -21.03 10.32
N VAL A 4 26.47 -21.71 11.45
CA VAL A 4 25.76 -22.98 11.58
C VAL A 4 24.48 -22.72 12.35
N GLY A 5 23.39 -23.32 11.91
CA GLY A 5 22.11 -23.34 12.60
C GLY A 5 21.72 -24.75 12.97
N VAL A 6 21.25 -24.92 14.20
CA VAL A 6 20.83 -26.21 14.76
C VAL A 6 19.45 -26.03 15.40
N ASP A 7 18.40 -26.57 14.76
CA ASP A 7 17.08 -26.69 15.41
C ASP A 7 17.06 -27.94 16.27
N LEU A 8 17.44 -27.79 17.54
CA LEU A 8 17.82 -28.90 18.41
C LEU A 8 16.65 -29.38 19.25
N ALA A 9 16.17 -30.59 18.98
CA ALA A 9 15.25 -31.27 19.88
C ALA A 9 15.87 -31.44 21.28
N TRP A 10 15.14 -31.07 22.33
CA TRP A 10 15.64 -31.11 23.71
C TRP A 10 16.05 -32.52 24.18
N GLY A 11 15.38 -33.56 23.67
CA GLY A 11 15.71 -34.97 23.91
C GLY A 11 16.15 -35.70 22.63
N GLU A 12 16.60 -36.94 22.77
CA GLU A 12 17.27 -37.70 21.70
C GLU A 12 16.33 -38.49 20.77
N LYS A 13 15.01 -38.42 21.00
CA LYS A 13 14.01 -39.18 20.21
C LYS A 13 13.59 -38.47 18.92
N GLN A 14 13.62 -37.15 18.93
CA GLN A 14 13.15 -36.33 17.80
C GLN A 14 14.33 -35.96 16.90
N ARG A 15 14.02 -35.60 15.65
CA ARG A 15 15.00 -35.14 14.68
C ARG A 15 15.55 -33.77 15.05
N THR A 16 16.63 -33.40 14.39
CA THR A 16 17.30 -32.11 14.52
C THR A 16 17.67 -31.63 13.13
N GLY A 17 17.25 -30.41 12.80
CA GLY A 17 17.61 -29.77 11.55
C GLY A 17 18.98 -29.11 11.67
N LEU A 18 19.78 -29.21 10.62
CA LEU A 18 21.09 -28.59 10.50
C LEU A 18 21.16 -27.77 9.23
N ALA A 19 21.63 -26.53 9.34
CA ALA A 19 21.90 -25.66 8.19
C ALA A 19 23.27 -25.00 8.35
N VAL A 20 23.96 -24.75 7.25
CA VAL A 20 25.23 -24.02 7.25
C VAL A 20 25.21 -22.96 6.16
N LEU A 21 25.54 -21.73 6.55
CA LEU A 21 25.77 -20.61 5.66
C LEU A 21 27.27 -20.33 5.54
N ASP A 22 27.73 -20.01 4.33
CA ASP A 22 29.08 -19.53 4.10
C ASP A 22 29.27 -18.06 4.54
N ALA A 23 30.47 -17.53 4.28
CA ALA A 23 30.83 -16.17 4.66
C ALA A 23 29.98 -15.10 3.97
N ASP A 24 29.40 -15.39 2.80
CA ASP A 24 28.56 -14.50 1.98
C ASP A 24 27.08 -14.60 2.34
N GLY A 25 26.68 -15.69 2.99
CA GLY A 25 25.30 -15.97 3.42
C GLY A 25 24.59 -16.98 2.51
N HIS A 26 25.31 -17.71 1.67
CA HIS A 26 24.74 -18.79 0.86
C HIS A 26 24.64 -20.07 1.67
N LEU A 27 23.54 -20.80 1.45
CA LEU A 27 23.35 -22.12 2.02
C LEU A 27 24.30 -23.12 1.37
N VAL A 28 25.19 -23.72 2.18
CA VAL A 28 26.17 -24.72 1.73
C VAL A 28 25.90 -26.12 2.28
N HIS A 29 25.06 -26.24 3.30
CA HIS A 29 24.64 -27.52 3.85
C HIS A 29 23.23 -27.43 4.45
N LEU A 30 22.43 -28.47 4.25
CA LEU A 30 21.10 -28.62 4.85
C LEU A 30 20.82 -30.11 5.08
N SER A 31 20.43 -30.49 6.29
CA SER A 31 20.14 -31.89 6.61
C SER A 31 19.26 -32.06 7.85
N SER A 32 18.70 -33.25 8.03
CA SER A 32 17.94 -33.65 9.21
C SER A 32 18.52 -34.95 9.77
N VAL A 33 18.96 -34.92 11.02
CA VAL A 33 19.64 -36.01 11.74
C VAL A 33 18.90 -36.36 13.04
N HIS A 34 19.31 -37.42 13.76
CA HIS A 34 18.66 -37.83 15.01
C HIS A 34 19.60 -37.77 16.21
N THR A 35 20.81 -38.32 16.06
CA THR A 35 21.71 -38.57 17.19
C THR A 35 22.74 -37.46 17.36
N ASP A 36 23.28 -37.32 18.57
CA ASP A 36 24.35 -36.36 18.87
C ASP A 36 25.61 -36.64 18.05
N ALA A 37 25.92 -37.92 17.79
CA ALA A 37 27.03 -38.32 16.94
C ALA A 37 26.83 -37.85 15.49
N GLU A 38 25.64 -38.07 14.91
CA GLU A 38 25.32 -37.56 13.57
C GLU A 38 25.41 -36.03 13.49
N ILE A 39 24.96 -35.31 14.53
CA ILE A 39 25.10 -33.85 14.60
C ILE A 39 26.58 -33.44 14.55
N VAL A 40 27.40 -34.03 15.42
CA VAL A 40 28.83 -33.71 15.50
C VAL A 40 29.56 -34.06 14.20
N ASP A 41 29.35 -35.25 13.66
CA ASP A 41 30.01 -35.72 12.44
C ASP A 41 29.62 -34.85 11.23
N THR A 42 28.35 -34.44 11.16
CA THR A 42 27.85 -33.57 10.08
C THR A 42 28.42 -32.15 10.18
N LEU A 43 28.58 -31.63 11.39
CA LEU A 43 29.04 -30.25 11.63
C LEU A 43 30.55 -30.11 11.71
N ALA A 44 31.30 -31.20 11.90
CA ALA A 44 32.76 -31.18 12.03
C ALA A 44 33.46 -30.38 10.91
N PRO A 45 33.16 -30.60 9.61
CA PRO A 45 33.81 -29.86 8.51
C PRO A 45 33.59 -28.34 8.55
N TYR A 46 32.51 -27.89 9.20
CA TYR A 46 32.12 -26.48 9.26
C TYR A 46 32.50 -25.81 10.59
N THR A 47 33.05 -26.59 11.53
CA THR A 47 33.40 -26.14 12.88
C THR A 47 34.86 -26.37 13.25
N GLU A 48 35.68 -26.87 12.31
CA GLU A 48 37.14 -26.95 12.44
C GLU A 48 37.78 -25.56 12.61
N ASP A 49 37.42 -24.63 11.71
CA ASP A 49 37.90 -23.23 11.70
C ASP A 49 36.89 -22.27 12.36
N ALA A 50 37.08 -20.96 12.15
CA ALA A 50 36.19 -19.92 12.65
C ALA A 50 34.72 -20.18 12.28
N CYS A 51 33.86 -20.22 13.29
CA CYS A 51 32.43 -20.46 13.15
C CYS A 51 31.61 -19.83 14.29
N ILE A 52 30.35 -19.52 13.99
CA ILE A 52 29.32 -19.27 15.01
C ILE A 52 28.18 -20.25 14.81
N VAL A 53 27.80 -20.94 15.88
CA VAL A 53 26.71 -21.92 15.86
C VAL A 53 25.51 -21.36 16.64
N GLY A 54 24.41 -21.06 15.95
CA GLY A 54 23.12 -20.74 16.55
C GLY A 54 22.34 -22.01 16.86
N ILE A 55 22.02 -22.25 18.13
CA ILE A 55 21.32 -23.47 18.58
C ILE A 55 19.95 -23.08 19.15
N ASP A 56 18.87 -23.59 18.56
CA ASP A 56 17.50 -23.51 19.12
C ASP A 56 17.31 -24.56 20.22
N ALA A 57 18.00 -24.36 21.34
CA ALA A 57 17.77 -25.08 22.58
C ALA A 57 18.52 -24.38 23.72
N PRO A 58 18.02 -24.53 24.96
CA PRO A 58 18.75 -24.09 26.13
C PRO A 58 20.20 -24.60 26.16
N LEU A 59 21.18 -23.68 26.25
CA LEU A 59 22.58 -24.04 26.47
C LEU A 59 22.92 -24.09 27.95
N ILE A 60 22.26 -23.25 28.76
CA ILE A 60 22.51 -23.14 30.20
C ILE A 60 21.17 -23.08 30.92
N VAL A 61 20.96 -24.02 31.83
CA VAL A 61 19.77 -24.13 32.68
C VAL A 61 20.24 -24.33 34.12
N ALA A 62 20.15 -23.28 34.92
CA ALA A 62 20.63 -23.27 36.31
C ALA A 62 19.49 -23.27 37.35
N ASN A 63 18.26 -22.94 36.93
CA ASN A 63 17.09 -22.85 37.83
C ASN A 63 16.44 -24.23 38.03
N ALA A 64 16.00 -24.48 39.27
CA ALA A 64 15.35 -25.74 39.65
C ALA A 64 13.93 -25.87 39.09
N THR A 65 13.16 -24.77 39.06
CA THR A 65 11.76 -24.73 38.60
C THR A 65 11.47 -23.43 37.84
N GLY A 66 10.31 -23.36 37.20
CA GLY A 66 9.84 -22.17 36.48
C GLY A 66 10.66 -21.83 35.23
N SER A 67 10.59 -20.56 34.81
CA SER A 67 11.36 -20.00 33.68
C SER A 67 12.66 -19.34 34.15
N ARG A 68 13.71 -19.46 33.33
CA ARG A 68 14.95 -18.66 33.43
C ARG A 68 14.63 -17.17 33.29
N GLN A 69 15.52 -16.32 33.80
CA GLN A 69 15.36 -14.87 33.62
C GLN A 69 15.33 -14.48 32.13
N ALA A 70 16.17 -15.12 31.30
CA ALA A 70 16.18 -14.93 29.86
C ALA A 70 14.81 -15.13 29.20
N GLU A 71 14.09 -16.18 29.60
CA GLU A 71 12.76 -16.49 29.06
C GLU A 71 11.71 -15.50 29.56
N LYS A 72 11.81 -15.03 30.81
CA LYS A 72 10.90 -14.01 31.35
C LYS A 72 11.05 -12.69 30.61
N ASP A 73 12.29 -12.23 30.42
CA ASP A 73 12.58 -10.96 29.75
C ASP A 73 12.21 -11.04 28.27
N LEU A 74 12.56 -12.14 27.58
CA LEU A 74 12.12 -12.37 26.21
C LEU A 74 10.59 -12.38 26.11
N ASN A 75 9.89 -13.06 27.03
CA ASN A 75 8.43 -13.12 27.01
C ASN A 75 7.77 -11.77 27.28
N ALA A 76 8.38 -10.89 28.09
CA ALA A 76 7.89 -9.53 28.26
C ALA A 76 7.77 -8.81 26.91
N ASP A 77 8.80 -8.93 26.07
CA ASP A 77 8.84 -8.32 24.75
C ASP A 77 7.99 -9.08 23.71
N PHE A 78 7.99 -10.41 23.76
CA PHE A 78 7.51 -11.25 22.66
C PHE A 78 6.16 -11.96 22.89
N HIS A 79 5.58 -11.94 24.11
CA HIS A 79 4.30 -12.62 24.38
C HIS A 79 3.17 -12.11 23.46
N ARG A 80 3.13 -10.80 23.17
CA ARG A 80 2.12 -10.15 22.34
C ARG A 80 2.13 -10.61 20.87
N PHE A 81 3.23 -11.22 20.43
CA PHE A 81 3.38 -11.82 19.10
C PHE A 81 3.11 -13.32 19.12
N GLU A 82 2.75 -13.89 20.27
CA GLU A 82 2.63 -15.33 20.50
C GLU A 82 3.96 -16.08 20.29
N ALA A 83 5.09 -15.36 20.46
CA ALA A 83 6.46 -15.83 20.23
C ALA A 83 7.24 -16.08 21.54
N GLY A 84 6.53 -16.32 22.64
CA GLY A 84 7.16 -16.55 23.94
C GLY A 84 7.88 -17.90 24.05
N ALA A 85 9.03 -17.91 24.70
CA ALA A 85 9.79 -19.10 25.02
C ALA A 85 9.12 -19.92 26.14
N HIS A 86 9.27 -21.25 26.02
CA HIS A 86 8.83 -22.19 27.04
C HIS A 86 9.79 -22.19 28.24
N PRO A 87 9.29 -22.43 29.47
CA PRO A 87 10.16 -22.51 30.65
C PRO A 87 11.19 -23.64 30.54
N SER A 88 12.45 -23.37 30.85
CA SER A 88 13.50 -24.40 30.98
C SER A 88 14.00 -24.46 32.42
N ASN A 89 14.06 -25.65 33.01
CA ASN A 89 14.51 -25.85 34.39
C ASN A 89 14.98 -27.29 34.63
N THR A 90 15.81 -27.50 35.64
CA THR A 90 16.40 -28.83 35.94
C THR A 90 15.38 -29.84 36.50
N GLY A 91 14.16 -29.41 36.84
CA GLY A 91 13.05 -30.30 37.16
C GLY A 91 12.49 -31.04 35.94
N LYS A 92 12.80 -30.60 34.72
CA LYS A 92 12.46 -31.32 33.49
C LYS A 92 13.48 -32.42 33.18
N PRO A 93 13.06 -33.64 32.79
CA PRO A 93 13.97 -34.76 32.51
C PRO A 93 15.06 -34.43 31.48
N GLU A 94 14.76 -33.59 30.49
CA GLU A 94 15.66 -33.19 29.42
C GLU A 94 16.84 -32.33 29.90
N PHE A 95 16.73 -31.71 31.08
CA PHE A 95 17.73 -30.79 31.63
C PHE A 95 18.32 -31.26 32.97
N ALA A 96 17.82 -32.37 33.53
CA ALA A 96 18.23 -32.87 34.84
C ALA A 96 19.74 -33.24 34.92
N ALA A 97 20.34 -33.63 33.78
CA ALA A 97 21.75 -33.97 33.67
C ALA A 97 22.55 -32.94 32.81
N GLY A 98 22.08 -31.70 32.79
CA GLY A 98 22.55 -30.66 31.87
C GLY A 98 21.82 -30.71 30.53
N THR A 99 22.07 -29.71 29.68
CA THR A 99 21.35 -29.53 28.41
C THR A 99 22.02 -30.29 27.26
N ARG A 100 21.22 -30.79 26.32
CA ARG A 100 21.73 -31.37 25.06
C ARG A 100 22.60 -30.37 24.27
N GLY A 101 22.20 -29.10 24.19
CA GLY A 101 22.97 -28.05 23.51
C GLY A 101 24.39 -27.89 24.06
N ALA A 102 24.55 -27.78 25.38
CA ALA A 102 25.88 -27.74 26.01
C ALA A 102 26.74 -28.98 25.75
N ARG A 103 26.12 -30.16 25.61
CA ARG A 103 26.84 -31.40 25.30
C ARG A 103 27.39 -31.37 23.87
N ILE A 104 26.59 -30.94 22.90
CA ILE A 104 27.04 -30.73 21.51
C ILE A 104 28.17 -29.69 21.46
N CYS A 105 28.00 -28.54 22.15
CA CYS A 105 29.06 -27.52 22.23
C CYS A 105 30.36 -28.09 22.81
N ARG A 106 30.31 -28.94 23.83
CA ARG A 106 31.50 -29.58 24.41
C ARG A 106 32.18 -30.53 23.42
N GLN A 107 31.42 -31.34 22.69
CA GLN A 107 31.96 -32.26 21.69
C GLN A 107 32.62 -31.51 20.52
N LEU A 108 32.04 -30.39 20.10
CA LEU A 108 32.60 -29.53 19.05
C LEU A 108 33.61 -28.50 19.57
N GLN A 109 33.86 -28.44 20.89
CA GLN A 109 34.76 -27.48 21.54
C GLN A 109 34.41 -26.01 21.26
N LEU A 110 33.12 -25.69 21.31
CA LEU A 110 32.58 -24.35 21.08
C LEU A 110 32.47 -23.58 22.40
N ASP A 111 32.94 -22.33 22.38
CA ASP A 111 32.74 -21.41 23.49
C ASP A 111 31.28 -20.94 23.54
N MET A 112 30.62 -21.05 24.70
CA MET A 112 29.18 -20.76 24.82
C MET A 112 28.88 -19.35 25.36
N ASP A 113 29.89 -18.51 25.61
CA ASP A 113 29.65 -17.14 26.07
C ASP A 113 29.24 -16.26 24.88
N PRO A 114 28.02 -15.69 24.87
CA PRO A 114 27.53 -14.90 23.74
C PRO A 114 28.31 -13.60 23.54
N ARG A 115 29.08 -13.16 24.53
CA ARG A 115 29.93 -11.97 24.50
C ARG A 115 31.40 -12.29 24.18
N SER A 116 31.72 -13.56 24.00
CA SER A 116 33.07 -14.02 23.72
C SER A 116 33.59 -13.53 22.37
N GLY A 117 34.82 -13.04 22.37
CA GLY A 117 35.57 -12.72 21.15
C GLY A 117 36.17 -13.94 20.45
N ARG A 118 35.93 -15.16 20.95
CA ARG A 118 36.49 -16.38 20.34
C ARG A 118 35.91 -16.62 18.95
N GLN A 119 36.78 -17.15 18.09
CA GLN A 119 36.48 -17.46 16.69
C GLN A 119 35.56 -18.67 16.51
N ARG A 120 35.51 -19.57 17.50
CA ARG A 120 34.69 -20.79 17.52
C ARG A 120 33.74 -20.71 18.71
N ARG A 121 32.48 -20.36 18.46
CA ARG A 121 31.50 -20.15 19.54
C ARG A 121 30.10 -20.60 19.15
N ALA A 122 29.29 -20.83 20.17
CA ALA A 122 27.87 -21.15 20.05
C ALA A 122 27.03 -20.14 20.83
N ILE A 123 25.84 -19.84 20.31
CA ILE A 123 24.84 -19.00 20.96
C ILE A 123 23.49 -19.69 21.00
N GLU A 124 22.80 -19.57 22.13
CA GLU A 124 21.39 -19.94 22.24
C GLU A 124 20.54 -18.95 21.44
N VAL A 125 19.75 -19.45 20.48
CA VAL A 125 18.85 -18.63 19.65
C VAL A 125 17.42 -19.13 19.78
N TYR A 126 16.45 -18.32 19.36
CA TYR A 126 15.05 -18.73 19.34
C TYR A 126 14.34 -18.27 18.05
N PRO A 127 13.99 -19.19 17.11
CA PRO A 127 13.46 -18.86 15.79
C PRO A 127 12.16 -18.04 15.81
N HIS A 128 11.23 -18.31 16.72
CA HIS A 128 9.94 -17.61 16.73
C HIS A 128 10.10 -16.09 16.91
N PRO A 129 10.74 -15.56 17.98
CA PRO A 129 11.07 -14.13 18.06
C PRO A 129 11.92 -13.61 16.90
N ALA A 130 12.86 -14.41 16.40
CA ALA A 130 13.71 -13.98 15.30
C ALA A 130 12.90 -13.70 14.04
N THR A 131 11.97 -14.58 13.68
CA THR A 131 11.08 -14.39 12.52
C THR A 131 10.13 -13.21 12.69
N ILE A 132 9.68 -12.90 13.91
CA ILE A 132 8.88 -11.68 14.18
C ILE A 132 9.65 -10.43 13.72
N VAL A 133 10.91 -10.31 14.15
CA VAL A 133 11.71 -9.10 13.89
C VAL A 133 12.25 -9.09 12.46
N LEU A 134 12.74 -10.22 11.95
CA LEU A 134 13.31 -10.32 10.60
C LEU A 134 12.28 -10.00 9.51
N PHE A 135 11.03 -10.37 9.72
CA PHE A 135 9.98 -10.27 8.71
C PHE A 135 8.84 -9.33 9.10
N ASN A 136 9.00 -8.57 10.20
CA ASN A 136 8.00 -7.65 10.73
C ASN A 136 6.60 -8.29 10.87
N LEU A 137 6.55 -9.46 11.51
CA LEU A 137 5.30 -10.22 11.63
C LEU A 137 4.47 -9.70 12.82
N ALA A 138 3.16 -9.54 12.62
CA ALA A 138 2.24 -9.19 13.70
C ALA A 138 2.15 -10.27 14.79
N LYS A 139 2.23 -11.55 14.37
CA LYS A 139 2.21 -12.77 15.22
C LYS A 139 3.05 -13.87 14.57
N THR A 140 3.43 -14.90 15.34
CA THR A 140 4.16 -16.06 14.80
C THR A 140 3.40 -16.77 13.70
N LEU A 141 4.10 -17.24 12.67
CA LEU A 141 3.56 -18.16 11.67
C LEU A 141 3.22 -19.51 12.31
N LYS A 142 2.09 -20.12 11.93
CA LYS A 142 1.54 -21.31 12.60
C LYS A 142 1.93 -22.63 11.93
N TYR A 143 3.18 -22.74 11.50
CA TYR A 143 3.72 -23.90 10.77
C TYR A 143 4.01 -25.12 11.66
N LYS A 144 4.41 -24.93 12.92
CA LYS A 144 4.73 -26.05 13.82
C LYS A 144 3.52 -26.97 14.12
N SER A 145 3.75 -28.27 14.24
CA SER A 145 2.68 -29.23 14.59
C SER A 145 2.15 -29.02 16.01
N LYS A 146 0.89 -28.57 16.14
CA LYS A 146 0.20 -28.42 17.44
C LYS A 146 -1.28 -28.85 17.34
N PRO A 147 -1.92 -29.25 18.46
CA PRO A 147 -3.36 -29.54 18.49
C PRO A 147 -4.17 -28.39 17.89
N GLY A 148 -5.19 -28.72 17.10
CA GLY A 148 -6.08 -27.74 16.45
C GLY A 148 -5.58 -27.15 15.13
N ARG A 149 -4.36 -27.48 14.66
CA ARG A 149 -3.85 -27.04 13.35
C ARG A 149 -4.11 -28.07 12.26
N THR A 150 -4.65 -27.66 11.12
CA THR A 150 -4.84 -28.53 9.95
C THR A 150 -3.52 -28.69 9.18
N PHE A 151 -3.43 -29.74 8.35
CA PHE A 151 -2.25 -29.96 7.52
C PHE A 151 -2.04 -28.80 6.53
N GLU A 152 -3.12 -28.37 5.89
CA GLU A 152 -3.15 -27.32 4.87
C GLU A 152 -2.69 -25.98 5.44
N SER A 153 -3.18 -25.64 6.64
CA SER A 153 -2.77 -24.41 7.33
C SER A 153 -1.29 -24.44 7.71
N MET A 154 -0.78 -25.56 8.19
CA MET A 154 0.65 -25.70 8.51
C MET A 154 1.53 -25.61 7.27
N GLN A 155 1.14 -26.27 6.17
CA GLN A 155 1.87 -26.24 4.91
C GLN A 155 1.94 -24.82 4.33
N ALA A 156 0.81 -24.10 4.32
CA ALA A 156 0.75 -22.73 3.83
C ALA A 156 1.65 -21.79 4.65
N GLU A 157 1.61 -21.90 5.98
CA GLU A 157 2.43 -21.09 6.87
C GLU A 157 3.93 -21.43 6.78
N LEU A 158 4.28 -22.70 6.53
CA LEU A 158 5.68 -23.10 6.31
C LEU A 158 6.20 -22.55 4.97
N LEU A 159 5.42 -22.65 3.89
CA LEU A 159 5.78 -22.06 2.60
C LEU A 159 5.93 -20.54 2.70
N ARG A 160 5.07 -19.87 3.47
CA ARG A 160 5.19 -18.43 3.74
C ARG A 160 6.49 -18.10 4.49
N LEU A 161 6.91 -18.91 5.45
CA LEU A 161 8.22 -18.75 6.10
C LEU A 161 9.37 -18.91 5.10
N MET A 162 9.26 -19.89 4.19
CA MET A 162 10.27 -20.10 3.15
C MET A 162 10.36 -18.91 2.19
N ASP A 163 9.24 -18.32 1.78
CA ASP A 163 9.20 -17.10 0.95
C ASP A 163 9.91 -15.91 1.61
N HIS A 164 9.77 -15.79 2.92
CA HIS A 164 10.46 -14.77 3.70
C HIS A 164 11.97 -15.02 3.76
N LEU A 165 12.39 -16.28 3.98
CA LEU A 165 13.79 -16.67 4.07
C LEU A 165 14.56 -16.54 2.75
N GLU A 166 13.91 -16.78 1.61
CA GLU A 166 14.53 -16.62 0.28
C GLU A 166 14.99 -15.19 -0.02
N ARG A 167 14.48 -14.20 0.71
CA ARG A 167 14.93 -12.80 0.63
C ARG A 167 16.22 -12.55 1.39
N LEU A 168 16.55 -13.42 2.35
CA LEU A 168 17.71 -13.30 3.22
C LEU A 168 18.85 -14.24 2.83
N VAL A 169 18.48 -15.46 2.42
CA VAL A 169 19.39 -16.54 2.01
C VAL A 169 19.03 -16.91 0.57
N PRO A 170 19.89 -16.57 -0.42
CA PRO A 170 19.62 -16.88 -1.82
C PRO A 170 19.37 -18.38 -2.02
N PRO A 171 18.31 -18.77 -2.74
CA PRO A 171 17.95 -20.18 -2.89
C PRO A 171 18.97 -20.95 -3.74
N ASP A 172 19.53 -22.00 -3.18
CA ASP A 172 20.36 -22.98 -3.86
C ASP A 172 19.51 -24.21 -4.31
N PRO A 173 20.09 -25.16 -5.07
CA PRO A 173 19.38 -26.38 -5.44
C PRO A 173 18.85 -27.19 -4.24
N THR A 174 19.58 -27.21 -3.12
CA THR A 174 19.18 -27.94 -1.90
C THR A 174 17.92 -27.35 -1.27
N TRP A 175 17.88 -26.03 -1.13
CA TRP A 175 16.72 -25.29 -0.63
C TRP A 175 15.50 -25.44 -1.55
N ARG A 176 15.70 -25.34 -2.87
CA ARG A 176 14.62 -25.56 -3.85
C ARG A 176 14.04 -26.97 -3.74
N ALA A 177 14.88 -27.99 -3.55
CA ALA A 177 14.43 -29.35 -3.33
C ALA A 177 13.61 -29.49 -2.04
N LEU A 178 14.03 -28.85 -0.94
CA LEU A 178 13.26 -28.81 0.30
C LEU A 178 11.91 -28.11 0.10
N ARG A 179 11.88 -26.99 -0.62
CA ARG A 179 10.65 -26.25 -0.94
C ARG A 179 9.68 -27.11 -1.72
N THR A 180 10.17 -27.84 -2.73
CA THR A 180 9.35 -28.79 -3.48
C THR A 180 8.80 -29.89 -2.56
N GLN A 181 9.61 -30.44 -1.65
CA GLN A 181 9.13 -31.44 -0.67
C GLN A 181 8.00 -30.89 0.21
N VAL A 182 8.10 -29.64 0.66
CA VAL A 182 7.02 -28.99 1.43
C VAL A 182 5.77 -28.81 0.58
N ALA A 183 5.92 -28.30 -0.64
CA ALA A 183 4.80 -28.02 -1.54
C ALA A 183 4.06 -29.30 -1.96
N THR A 184 4.77 -30.42 -2.13
CA THR A 184 4.19 -31.72 -2.51
C THR A 184 3.92 -32.64 -1.33
N ALA A 185 4.12 -32.17 -0.09
CA ALA A 185 3.85 -32.97 1.10
C ALA A 185 2.37 -33.40 1.15
N SER A 186 2.12 -34.56 1.73
CA SER A 186 0.79 -35.13 1.94
C SER A 186 0.53 -35.49 3.40
N ARG A 187 1.56 -35.45 4.26
CA ARG A 187 1.49 -35.86 5.66
C ARG A 187 2.17 -34.85 6.58
N LYS A 188 1.63 -34.67 7.79
CA LYS A 188 2.23 -33.80 8.82
C LYS A 188 3.66 -34.20 9.21
N SER A 189 4.00 -35.48 9.14
CA SER A 189 5.36 -35.96 9.42
C SER A 189 6.39 -35.49 8.38
N GLU A 190 5.97 -35.28 7.13
CA GLU A 190 6.84 -34.75 6.06
C GLU A 190 7.09 -33.26 6.30
N LEU A 191 6.05 -32.51 6.69
CA LEU A 191 6.18 -31.12 7.10
C LEU A 191 7.10 -30.96 8.32
N GLY A 192 6.96 -31.81 9.35
CA GLY A 192 7.82 -31.74 10.53
C GLY A 192 9.31 -31.94 10.20
N ARG A 193 9.64 -32.85 9.27
CA ARG A 193 11.04 -33.02 8.82
C ARG A 193 11.57 -31.79 8.09
N ALA A 194 10.73 -31.11 7.32
CA ALA A 194 11.13 -29.90 6.62
C ALA A 194 11.20 -28.69 7.55
N GLU A 195 10.25 -28.58 8.49
CA GLU A 195 10.20 -27.58 9.56
C GLU A 195 11.54 -27.48 10.29
N ASP A 196 12.07 -28.60 10.80
CA ASP A 196 13.33 -28.58 11.56
C ASP A 196 14.48 -27.98 10.73
N GLN A 197 14.53 -28.30 9.43
CA GLN A 197 15.55 -27.79 8.51
C GLN A 197 15.35 -26.31 8.21
N VAL A 198 14.10 -25.85 8.04
CA VAL A 198 13.77 -24.44 7.82
C VAL A 198 14.14 -23.60 9.05
N ASP A 199 13.81 -24.07 10.25
CA ASP A 199 14.18 -23.38 11.50
C ASP A 199 15.69 -23.38 11.73
N ALA A 200 16.40 -24.44 11.31
CA ALA A 200 17.86 -24.44 11.29
C ALA A 200 18.43 -23.34 10.38
N VAL A 201 17.82 -23.04 9.23
CA VAL A 201 18.24 -21.89 8.40
C VAL A 201 18.02 -20.56 9.12
N VAL A 202 16.92 -20.39 9.85
CA VAL A 202 16.69 -19.21 10.70
C VAL A 202 17.81 -19.09 11.74
N CYS A 203 18.16 -20.19 12.42
CA CYS A 203 19.23 -20.21 13.41
C CYS A 203 20.58 -19.83 12.82
N ALA A 204 20.91 -20.36 11.63
CA ALA A 204 22.15 -20.06 10.93
C ALA A 204 22.22 -18.59 10.52
N TYR A 205 21.10 -18.01 10.10
CA TYR A 205 21.03 -16.60 9.77
C TYR A 205 21.21 -15.70 11.00
N VAL A 206 20.62 -16.06 12.16
CA VAL A 206 20.85 -15.34 13.42
C VAL A 206 22.34 -15.42 13.83
N ALA A 207 22.99 -16.56 13.64
CA ALA A 207 24.44 -16.69 13.86
C ALA A 207 25.26 -15.79 12.92
N LEU A 208 24.87 -15.67 11.65
CA LEU A 208 25.46 -14.73 10.69
C LEU A 208 25.27 -13.27 11.12
N MET A 209 24.08 -12.91 11.61
CA MET A 209 23.81 -11.58 12.17
C MET A 209 24.68 -11.30 13.41
N ALA A 210 24.91 -12.30 14.26
CA ALA A 210 25.72 -12.16 15.47
C ALA A 210 27.17 -11.82 15.17
N HIS A 211 27.67 -12.22 14.00
CA HIS A 211 28.96 -11.79 13.51
C HIS A 211 28.91 -10.43 12.82
N ARG A 212 28.05 -10.26 11.82
CA ARG A 212 28.07 -9.08 10.93
C ARG A 212 27.48 -7.83 11.56
N TRP A 213 26.43 -7.99 12.36
CA TRP A 213 25.64 -6.89 12.91
C TRP A 213 25.28 -7.13 14.39
N PRO A 214 26.27 -7.28 15.29
CA PRO A 214 26.02 -7.60 16.70
C PRO A 214 25.14 -6.56 17.41
N LYS A 215 25.14 -5.30 16.96
CA LYS A 215 24.28 -4.23 17.50
C LYS A 215 22.79 -4.37 17.15
N ARG A 216 22.42 -5.28 16.23
CA ARG A 216 21.03 -5.58 15.83
C ARG A 216 20.45 -6.78 16.58
N LEU A 217 21.15 -7.29 17.59
CA LEU A 217 20.71 -8.42 18.41
C LEU A 217 20.59 -8.00 19.86
N THR A 218 19.60 -8.58 20.53
CA THR A 218 19.43 -8.49 21.97
C THR A 218 19.78 -9.84 22.57
N THR A 219 20.57 -9.82 23.65
CA THR A 219 20.81 -10.99 24.51
C THR A 219 19.97 -10.83 25.77
N TYR A 220 18.96 -11.67 25.94
CA TYR A 220 18.15 -11.75 27.16
C TYR A 220 18.85 -12.66 28.16
N GLY A 221 18.91 -12.28 29.45
CA GLY A 221 19.59 -13.05 30.48
C GLY A 221 21.11 -12.86 30.55
N SER A 222 21.81 -13.86 31.08
CA SER A 222 23.27 -13.83 31.34
C SER A 222 23.91 -15.19 31.07
N PHE A 223 25.22 -15.23 30.87
CA PHE A 223 25.91 -16.50 30.65
C PHE A 223 25.75 -17.43 31.86
N GLU A 224 25.84 -16.91 33.07
CA GLU A 224 25.79 -17.70 34.31
C GLU A 224 24.42 -18.34 34.57
N GLN A 225 23.34 -17.66 34.17
CA GLN A 225 21.96 -18.10 34.45
C GLN A 225 21.23 -18.66 33.23
N GLY A 226 21.86 -18.61 32.07
CA GLY A 226 21.25 -18.87 30.77
C GLY A 226 20.76 -17.60 30.08
N TYR A 227 20.82 -17.63 28.76
CA TYR A 227 20.56 -16.48 27.90
C TYR A 227 19.87 -16.90 26.60
N ILE A 228 19.23 -15.97 25.90
CA ILE A 228 18.68 -16.18 24.55
C ILE A 228 19.09 -14.99 23.68
N VAL A 229 19.62 -15.25 22.49
CA VAL A 229 19.99 -14.23 21.50
C VAL A 229 18.95 -14.20 20.37
N THR A 230 18.43 -13.03 20.07
CA THR A 230 17.49 -12.84 18.97
C THR A 230 17.62 -11.42 18.40
N PRO A 231 17.24 -11.17 17.12
CA PRO A 231 17.18 -9.81 16.56
C PRO A 231 16.42 -8.84 17.47
N THR A 232 16.95 -7.63 17.61
CA THR A 232 16.42 -6.61 18.50
C THR A 232 15.04 -6.16 18.03
N LEU A 233 14.04 -6.30 18.90
CA LEU A 233 12.72 -5.76 18.68
C LEU A 233 12.78 -4.22 18.73
N LEU A 234 12.69 -3.55 17.58
CA LEU A 234 12.69 -2.09 17.51
C LEU A 234 11.35 -1.52 18.01
N ASP A 235 11.38 -0.44 18.79
CA ASP A 235 10.20 0.26 19.32
C ASP A 235 9.26 0.78 18.20
N THR A 236 9.78 0.94 16.98
CA THR A 236 8.98 1.28 15.79
C THR A 236 7.88 0.26 15.49
N HIS A 237 8.04 -1.01 15.88
CA HIS A 237 6.99 -2.03 15.72
C HIS A 237 5.80 -1.75 16.65
N GLY A 238 6.05 -1.14 17.81
CA GLY A 238 5.00 -0.66 18.72
C GLY A 238 4.33 0.61 18.18
N ALA A 239 5.13 1.54 17.64
CA ALA A 239 4.61 2.78 17.05
C ALA A 239 3.72 2.51 15.81
N ILE A 240 4.19 1.72 14.85
CA ILE A 240 3.43 1.38 13.63
C ILE A 240 2.14 0.64 14.00
N ARG A 241 2.19 -0.30 14.95
CA ARG A 241 0.99 -1.01 15.40
C ARG A 241 -0.04 -0.07 16.04
N ARG A 242 0.39 0.79 16.97
CA ARG A 242 -0.50 1.79 17.59
C ARG A 242 -1.14 2.68 16.52
N ALA A 243 -0.34 3.12 15.54
CA ALA A 243 -0.85 3.88 14.41
C ALA A 243 -1.89 3.11 13.59
N VAL A 244 -1.68 1.82 13.32
CA VAL A 244 -2.64 0.97 12.58
C VAL A 244 -3.93 0.72 13.38
N GLU A 245 -3.81 0.44 14.68
CA GLU A 245 -4.97 0.24 15.57
C GLU A 245 -5.81 1.51 15.67
N GLU A 246 -5.16 2.65 15.86
CA GLU A 246 -5.82 3.95 15.89
C GLU A 246 -6.41 4.34 14.53
N TYR A 247 -5.71 4.08 13.43
CA TYR A 247 -6.25 4.29 12.08
C TYR A 247 -7.50 3.44 11.85
N ALA A 248 -7.50 2.17 12.27
CA ALA A 248 -8.65 1.28 12.14
C ALA A 248 -9.91 1.81 12.88
N VAL A 249 -9.72 2.48 14.02
CA VAL A 249 -10.81 3.15 14.75
C VAL A 249 -11.31 4.39 13.99
N ARG A 250 -10.41 5.18 13.39
CA ARG A 250 -10.75 6.41 12.65
C ARG A 250 -11.34 6.15 11.26
N GLN A 251 -10.98 5.03 10.62
CA GLN A 251 -11.25 4.76 9.21
C GLN A 251 -12.73 4.85 8.82
N PRO A 252 -13.71 4.36 9.61
CA PRO A 252 -15.12 4.54 9.28
C PRO A 252 -15.56 6.00 9.20
N GLY A 253 -15.02 6.87 10.06
CA GLY A 253 -15.29 8.31 10.02
C GLY A 253 -14.66 8.98 8.78
N LEU A 254 -13.44 8.55 8.41
CA LEU A 254 -12.77 9.04 7.20
C LEU A 254 -13.51 8.68 5.91
N VAL A 255 -14.34 7.63 5.90
CA VAL A 255 -15.19 7.31 4.74
C VAL A 255 -16.21 8.41 4.50
N ALA A 256 -16.90 8.87 5.55
CA ALA A 256 -17.87 9.97 5.44
C ALA A 256 -17.18 11.27 4.98
N VAL A 257 -16.04 11.61 5.56
CA VAL A 257 -15.26 12.79 5.14
C VAL A 257 -14.80 12.67 3.69
N ALA A 258 -14.48 11.47 3.20
CA ALA A 258 -14.14 11.27 1.79
C ALA A 258 -15.32 11.55 0.85
N GLU A 259 -16.56 11.22 1.25
CA GLU A 259 -17.77 11.55 0.51
C GLU A 259 -18.06 13.05 0.52
N GLU A 260 -17.83 13.72 1.65
CA GLU A 260 -17.92 15.18 1.79
C GLU A 260 -16.93 15.89 0.87
N TYR A 261 -15.67 15.45 0.83
CA TYR A 261 -14.68 15.99 -0.10
C TYR A 261 -15.07 15.75 -1.57
N VAL A 262 -15.69 14.63 -1.91
CA VAL A 262 -16.20 14.38 -3.28
C VAL A 262 -17.29 15.38 -3.64
N ALA A 263 -18.24 15.62 -2.74
CA ALA A 263 -19.31 16.59 -2.95
C ALA A 263 -18.75 18.03 -3.07
N LEU A 264 -17.83 18.41 -2.19
CA LEU A 264 -17.17 19.71 -2.20
C LEU A 264 -16.38 19.94 -3.49
N VAL A 265 -15.51 19.00 -3.86
CA VAL A 265 -14.72 19.10 -5.10
C VAL A 265 -15.64 19.16 -6.32
N THR A 266 -16.70 18.35 -6.34
CA THR A 266 -17.71 18.40 -7.41
C THR A 266 -18.36 19.78 -7.51
N SER A 267 -18.83 20.35 -6.40
CA SER A 267 -19.43 21.71 -6.38
C SER A 267 -18.47 22.76 -6.89
N ILE A 268 -17.21 22.74 -6.43
CA ILE A 268 -16.18 23.69 -6.86
C ILE A 268 -15.94 23.63 -8.38
N LEU A 269 -15.88 22.41 -8.94
CA LEU A 269 -15.65 22.22 -10.37
C LEU A 269 -16.87 22.62 -11.22
N ASP A 270 -18.08 22.27 -10.76
CA ASP A 270 -19.33 22.64 -11.44
C ASP A 270 -19.57 24.16 -11.39
N GLU A 271 -19.22 24.82 -10.28
CA GLU A 271 -19.27 26.27 -10.14
C GLU A 271 -18.28 26.99 -11.05
N ALA A 272 -17.07 26.42 -11.20
CA ALA A 272 -16.06 26.92 -12.12
C ALA A 272 -16.37 26.58 -13.60
N GLY A 273 -17.41 25.79 -13.86
CA GLY A 273 -17.78 25.36 -15.21
C GLY A 273 -16.77 24.42 -15.86
N ILE A 274 -15.94 23.73 -15.06
CA ILE A 274 -14.92 22.79 -15.56
C ILE A 274 -15.59 21.52 -16.06
N ASN A 275 -15.24 21.10 -17.28
CA ASN A 275 -15.68 19.79 -17.78
C ASN A 275 -14.76 18.68 -17.29
N TYR A 276 -15.34 17.64 -16.67
CA TYR A 276 -14.61 16.47 -16.17
C TYR A 276 -15.42 15.19 -16.43
N LEU A 277 -14.76 14.04 -16.52
CA LEU A 277 -15.40 12.73 -16.71
C LEU A 277 -15.99 12.20 -15.39
N SER A 278 -15.24 12.29 -14.28
CA SER A 278 -15.72 11.81 -12.98
C SER A 278 -14.94 12.41 -11.81
N VAL A 279 -15.59 12.51 -10.65
CA VAL A 279 -14.98 12.75 -9.34
C VAL A 279 -15.34 11.57 -8.46
N THR A 280 -14.34 10.90 -7.89
CA THR A 280 -14.55 9.76 -6.99
C THR A 280 -13.65 9.88 -5.77
N GLY A 281 -14.07 9.33 -4.63
CA GLY A 281 -13.31 9.43 -3.39
C GLY A 281 -13.31 8.13 -2.61
N ARG A 282 -12.29 7.94 -1.77
CA ARG A 282 -12.21 6.82 -0.84
C ARG A 282 -11.32 7.14 0.36
N ALA A 283 -11.65 6.55 1.50
CA ALA A 283 -10.69 6.36 2.58
C ALA A 283 -9.79 5.15 2.29
N LYS A 284 -8.52 5.23 2.68
CA LYS A 284 -7.59 4.11 2.55
C LYS A 284 -8.06 2.92 3.42
N SER A 285 -7.86 1.70 2.92
CA SER A 285 -8.16 0.51 3.73
C SER A 285 -7.12 0.34 4.85
N VAL A 286 -7.51 -0.27 5.97
CA VAL A 286 -6.60 -0.56 7.08
C VAL A 286 -5.40 -1.40 6.61
N ALA A 287 -5.62 -2.42 5.78
CA ALA A 287 -4.56 -3.25 5.24
C ALA A 287 -3.58 -2.47 4.36
N SER A 288 -4.08 -1.56 3.51
CA SER A 288 -3.22 -0.70 2.69
C SER A 288 -2.48 0.36 3.52
N PHE A 289 -3.08 0.84 4.60
CA PHE A 289 -2.42 1.74 5.55
C PHE A 289 -1.28 1.01 6.29
N GLU A 290 -1.53 -0.20 6.81
CA GLU A 290 -0.52 -1.04 7.46
C GLU A 290 0.67 -1.31 6.53
N ALA A 291 0.40 -1.73 5.28
CA ALA A 291 1.45 -1.97 4.30
C ALA A 291 2.31 -0.72 4.02
N LYS A 292 1.69 0.47 4.04
CA LYS A 292 2.40 1.74 3.82
C LYS A 292 3.18 2.17 5.06
N ALA A 293 2.58 2.05 6.25
CA ALA A 293 3.22 2.37 7.54
C ALA A 293 4.44 1.46 7.82
N ALA A 294 4.39 0.21 7.36
CA ALA A 294 5.48 -0.75 7.49
C ALA A 294 6.60 -0.59 6.44
N ARG A 295 6.47 0.36 5.50
CA ARG A 295 7.47 0.56 4.44
C ARG A 295 8.80 1.00 5.04
N THR A 296 9.90 0.50 4.47
CA THR A 296 11.27 0.89 4.83
C THR A 296 12.02 1.48 3.64
N VAL A 297 12.94 2.40 3.91
CA VAL A 297 13.90 2.99 2.97
C VAL A 297 15.28 2.86 3.60
N ASP A 298 16.23 2.25 2.88
CA ASP A 298 17.60 1.99 3.35
C ASP A 298 17.68 1.26 4.71
N GLY A 299 16.69 0.41 5.00
CA GLY A 299 16.60 -0.36 6.25
C GLY A 299 16.08 0.44 7.45
N LEU A 300 15.63 1.68 7.24
CA LEU A 300 14.93 2.50 8.22
C LEU A 300 13.44 2.60 7.89
N PRO A 301 12.55 2.80 8.88
CA PRO A 301 11.14 3.08 8.62
C PRO A 301 10.98 4.30 7.70
N ALA A 302 10.14 4.18 6.69
CA ALA A 302 9.83 5.29 5.78
C ALA A 302 9.01 6.39 6.46
N TYR A 303 8.27 6.02 7.52
CA TYR A 303 7.46 6.93 8.32
C TYR A 303 7.76 6.69 9.80
N THR A 304 8.01 7.77 10.53
CA THR A 304 8.24 7.71 11.99
C THR A 304 6.94 7.86 12.78
N ASP A 305 6.01 8.65 12.26
CA ASP A 305 4.62 8.77 12.69
C ASP A 305 3.69 8.55 11.49
N PRO A 306 3.28 7.29 11.22
CA PRO A 306 2.45 6.98 10.06
C PRO A 306 1.09 7.68 10.05
N LEU A 307 0.51 8.03 11.20
CA LEU A 307 -0.80 8.70 11.26
C LEU A 307 -0.75 10.14 10.76
N VAL A 308 0.40 10.79 10.89
CA VAL A 308 0.61 12.18 10.47
C VAL A 308 1.26 12.23 9.09
N GLU A 309 2.28 11.40 8.85
CA GLU A 309 3.10 11.48 7.64
C GLU A 309 2.45 10.83 6.40
N ILE A 310 1.52 9.88 6.59
CA ILE A 310 0.77 9.30 5.46
C ILE A 310 -0.35 10.27 5.06
N GLY A 311 -0.07 11.11 4.06
CA GLY A 311 -1.00 12.12 3.55
C GLY A 311 -2.06 11.62 2.57
N ASP A 312 -2.18 10.32 2.29
CA ASP A 312 -3.19 9.75 1.38
C ASP A 312 -4.15 8.81 2.11
N GLN A 313 -4.54 9.21 3.33
CA GLN A 313 -5.58 8.55 4.13
C GLN A 313 -6.97 8.78 3.54
N ILE A 314 -7.23 9.97 3.01
CA ILE A 314 -8.37 10.31 2.15
C ILE A 314 -7.81 10.59 0.75
N GLY A 315 -8.35 9.92 -0.26
CA GLY A 315 -7.98 10.13 -1.65
C GLY A 315 -9.20 10.47 -2.48
N VAL A 316 -9.16 11.63 -3.15
CA VAL A 316 -10.12 12.05 -4.18
C VAL A 316 -9.44 11.95 -5.53
N ARG A 317 -10.18 11.58 -6.57
CA ARG A 317 -9.70 11.43 -7.92
C ARG A 317 -10.61 12.19 -8.87
N VAL A 318 -10.03 13.14 -9.59
CA VAL A 318 -10.70 13.93 -10.62
C VAL A 318 -10.16 13.48 -11.97
N ILE A 319 -11.03 12.92 -12.81
CA ILE A 319 -10.68 12.52 -14.17
C ILE A 319 -11.21 13.54 -15.15
N THR A 320 -10.34 14.18 -15.92
CA THR A 320 -10.67 15.12 -16.99
C THR A 320 -10.53 14.47 -18.36
N TYR A 321 -10.99 15.15 -19.42
CA TYR A 321 -10.86 14.64 -20.78
C TYR A 321 -9.48 14.93 -21.37
N VAL A 322 -8.93 16.13 -21.14
CA VAL A 322 -7.63 16.53 -21.67
C VAL A 322 -6.75 17.19 -20.61
N ARG A 323 -5.48 17.39 -20.98
CA ARG A 323 -4.44 17.89 -20.07
C ARG A 323 -4.65 19.35 -19.63
N ALA A 324 -5.19 20.21 -20.48
CA ALA A 324 -5.45 21.62 -20.13
C ALA A 324 -6.38 21.72 -18.89
N ASP A 325 -7.37 20.85 -18.81
CA ASP A 325 -8.34 20.85 -17.72
C ASP A 325 -7.71 20.36 -16.40
N VAL A 326 -6.64 19.55 -16.45
CA VAL A 326 -5.87 19.15 -15.26
C VAL A 326 -5.26 20.37 -14.57
N ALA A 327 -4.71 21.30 -15.36
CA ALA A 327 -4.16 22.54 -14.83
C ALA A 327 -5.28 23.45 -14.28
N ALA A 328 -6.40 23.56 -15.01
CA ALA A 328 -7.54 24.35 -14.59
C ALA A 328 -8.11 23.88 -13.24
N VAL A 329 -8.33 22.56 -13.09
CA VAL A 329 -8.77 21.94 -11.84
C VAL A 329 -7.84 22.31 -10.68
N ALA A 330 -6.52 22.17 -10.86
CA ALA A 330 -5.57 22.44 -9.79
C ALA A 330 -5.60 23.89 -9.32
N GLU A 331 -5.74 24.83 -10.25
CA GLU A 331 -5.79 26.25 -9.93
C GLU A 331 -7.16 26.69 -9.35
N VAL A 332 -8.28 26.09 -9.77
CA VAL A 332 -9.59 26.32 -9.11
C VAL A 332 -9.56 25.79 -7.67
N LEU A 333 -9.12 24.54 -7.48
CA LEU A 333 -9.02 23.96 -6.14
C LEU A 333 -8.09 24.80 -5.26
N GLY A 334 -6.97 25.29 -5.80
CA GLY A 334 -6.06 26.17 -5.08
C GLY A 334 -6.62 27.56 -4.71
N SER A 335 -7.69 28.01 -5.36
CA SER A 335 -8.38 29.25 -4.99
C SER A 335 -9.45 29.08 -3.90
N GLN A 336 -9.95 27.86 -3.71
CA GLN A 336 -11.06 27.56 -2.79
C GLN A 336 -10.62 26.74 -1.57
N LEU A 337 -9.54 25.97 -1.70
CA LEU A 337 -9.02 25.09 -0.67
C LEU A 337 -7.61 25.49 -0.27
N ARG A 338 -7.22 25.14 0.96
CA ARG A 338 -5.85 25.33 1.41
C ARG A 338 -4.95 24.24 0.85
N ILE A 339 -4.06 24.61 -0.08
CA ILE A 339 -3.05 23.70 -0.64
C ILE A 339 -1.88 23.56 0.35
N LEU A 340 -1.57 22.32 0.73
CA LEU A 340 -0.43 21.96 1.58
C LEU A 340 0.77 21.49 0.76
N ASP A 341 0.51 20.83 -0.36
CA ASP A 341 1.52 20.31 -1.30
C ASP A 341 0.89 20.18 -2.69
N ASP A 342 1.69 20.41 -3.75
CA ASP A 342 1.28 20.29 -5.15
C ASP A 342 2.42 19.66 -5.96
N ARG A 343 2.18 18.44 -6.43
CA ARG A 343 3.16 17.64 -7.14
C ARG A 343 2.64 17.23 -8.51
N ASP A 344 3.27 17.73 -9.55
CA ASP A 344 3.06 17.26 -10.92
C ASP A 344 4.05 16.14 -11.25
N LEU A 345 3.60 14.90 -11.08
CA LEU A 345 4.44 13.70 -11.26
C LEU A 345 4.81 13.48 -12.73
N GLY A 346 4.02 14.03 -13.67
CA GLY A 346 4.38 14.02 -15.08
C GLY A 346 5.59 14.92 -15.35
N HIS A 347 5.59 16.13 -14.77
CA HIS A 347 6.74 17.04 -14.82
C HIS A 347 7.97 16.46 -14.10
N GLU A 348 7.80 15.87 -12.92
CA GLU A 348 8.90 15.22 -12.18
C GLU A 348 9.53 14.11 -13.03
N THR A 349 8.72 13.20 -13.57
CA THR A 349 9.19 12.08 -14.41
C THR A 349 9.89 12.58 -15.68
N ALA A 350 9.34 13.59 -16.34
CA ALA A 350 9.94 14.21 -17.52
C ALA A 350 11.29 14.88 -17.21
N SER A 351 11.42 15.53 -16.04
CA SER A 351 12.66 16.17 -15.60
C SER A 351 13.79 15.16 -15.34
N GLU A 352 13.45 13.91 -15.02
CA GLU A 352 14.39 12.79 -14.90
C GLU A 352 14.74 12.13 -16.25
N GLY A 353 14.24 12.67 -17.37
CA GLY A 353 14.46 12.12 -18.71
C GLY A 353 13.73 10.79 -18.96
N ARG A 354 12.68 10.52 -18.19
CA ARG A 354 11.86 9.31 -18.30
C ARG A 354 10.47 9.66 -18.81
N PHE A 355 9.82 8.70 -19.47
CA PHE A 355 8.39 8.76 -19.78
C PHE A 355 7.69 7.76 -18.87
N GLY A 356 6.61 8.16 -18.21
CA GLY A 356 5.99 7.32 -17.20
C GLY A 356 4.75 7.95 -16.57
N TYR A 357 4.39 7.45 -15.39
CA TYR A 357 3.18 7.83 -14.66
C TYR A 357 2.97 9.35 -14.60
N ALA A 358 1.88 9.82 -15.21
CA ALA A 358 1.49 11.23 -15.20
C ALA A 358 0.22 11.42 -14.37
N SER A 359 0.32 12.24 -13.33
CA SER A 359 -0.79 12.66 -12.47
C SER A 359 -0.35 13.90 -11.68
N ARG A 360 -1.27 14.83 -11.43
CA ARG A 360 -1.04 15.94 -10.50
C ARG A 360 -1.69 15.63 -9.17
N HIS A 361 -0.92 15.69 -8.08
CA HIS A 361 -1.35 15.34 -6.73
C HIS A 361 -1.35 16.60 -5.88
N LEU A 362 -2.51 16.97 -5.36
CA LEU A 362 -2.71 18.10 -4.47
C LEU A 362 -3.02 17.56 -3.08
N GLN A 363 -2.25 17.99 -2.07
CA GLN A 363 -2.65 17.82 -0.67
C GLN A 363 -3.48 19.04 -0.28
N VAL A 364 -4.75 18.83 0.06
CA VAL A 364 -5.70 19.91 0.35
C VAL A 364 -6.30 19.73 1.73
N ALA A 365 -6.65 20.85 2.34
CA ALA A 365 -7.48 20.90 3.55
C ALA A 365 -8.62 21.89 3.35
N HIS A 366 -9.81 21.51 3.81
CA HIS A 366 -10.98 22.36 3.94
C HIS A 366 -11.25 22.58 5.44
N ASP A 367 -11.18 23.83 5.90
CA ASP A 367 -11.32 24.18 7.31
C ASP A 367 -10.48 23.30 8.27
N ASP A 368 -11.14 22.66 9.25
CA ASP A 368 -10.56 21.76 10.25
C ASP A 368 -10.67 20.27 9.84
N ASP A 369 -11.09 19.98 8.61
CA ASP A 369 -11.22 18.62 8.12
C ASP A 369 -9.85 17.93 7.96
N PRO A 370 -9.79 16.59 8.10
CA PRO A 370 -8.60 15.82 7.75
C PRO A 370 -8.10 16.13 6.34
N VAL A 371 -6.78 16.10 6.17
CA VAL A 371 -6.13 16.34 4.88
C VAL A 371 -6.57 15.27 3.86
N ALA A 372 -6.93 15.73 2.66
CA ALA A 372 -7.23 14.89 1.52
C ALA A 372 -6.21 15.06 0.40
N GLN A 373 -5.87 13.96 -0.26
CA GLN A 373 -5.08 14.01 -1.48
C GLN A 373 -6.01 13.98 -2.69
N VAL A 374 -6.05 15.06 -3.47
CA VAL A 374 -6.76 15.13 -4.75
C VAL A 374 -5.81 14.78 -5.89
N GLN A 375 -6.10 13.70 -6.60
CA GLN A 375 -5.35 13.25 -7.77
C GLN A 375 -6.09 13.63 -9.04
N VAL A 376 -5.51 14.53 -9.82
CA VAL A 376 -6.08 15.03 -11.07
C VAL A 376 -5.36 14.36 -12.25
N ARG A 377 -6.14 13.79 -13.18
CA ARG A 377 -5.63 13.04 -14.34
C ARG A 377 -6.54 13.17 -15.54
N THR A 378 -6.01 12.98 -16.74
CA THR A 378 -6.83 12.72 -17.94
C THR A 378 -7.39 11.30 -17.94
N VAL A 379 -8.40 11.04 -18.78
CA VAL A 379 -8.95 9.68 -18.98
C VAL A 379 -7.88 8.68 -19.44
N LEU A 380 -6.95 9.11 -20.29
CA LEU A 380 -5.86 8.28 -20.78
C LEU A 380 -4.83 7.98 -19.68
N GLN A 381 -4.46 8.99 -18.89
CA GLN A 381 -3.58 8.84 -17.73
C GLN A 381 -4.19 7.92 -16.67
N HIS A 382 -5.51 8.02 -16.46
CA HIS A 382 -6.23 7.12 -15.56
C HIS A 382 -6.19 5.68 -16.06
N ALA A 383 -6.52 5.45 -17.34
CA ALA A 383 -6.48 4.12 -17.94
C ALA A 383 -5.10 3.48 -17.79
N TRP A 384 -4.03 4.21 -18.13
CA TRP A 384 -2.65 3.73 -17.99
C TRP A 384 -2.34 3.29 -16.56
N ALA A 385 -2.69 4.12 -15.58
CA ALA A 385 -2.38 3.86 -14.18
C ALA A 385 -3.17 2.69 -13.60
N GLU A 386 -4.42 2.47 -14.03
CA GLU A 386 -5.17 1.29 -13.60
C GLU A 386 -4.55 0.00 -14.16
N PHE A 387 -4.13 -0.01 -15.43
CA PHE A 387 -3.40 -1.15 -16.01
C PHE A 387 -2.08 -1.44 -15.31
N GLU A 388 -1.30 -0.39 -15.03
CA GLU A 388 -0.01 -0.51 -14.35
C GLU A 388 -0.18 -1.01 -12.92
N HIS A 389 -1.13 -0.45 -12.19
CA HIS A 389 -1.45 -0.87 -10.83
C HIS A 389 -1.94 -2.32 -10.77
N ASP A 390 -2.86 -2.72 -11.65
CA ASP A 390 -3.39 -4.10 -11.64
C ASP A 390 -2.31 -5.13 -11.92
N ILE A 391 -1.42 -4.88 -12.88
CA ILE A 391 -0.32 -5.80 -13.23
C ILE A 391 0.70 -5.88 -12.10
N ARG A 392 1.05 -4.76 -11.47
CA ARG A 392 2.01 -4.73 -10.36
C ARG A 392 1.43 -5.25 -9.03
N TYR A 393 0.13 -5.11 -8.81
CA TYR A 393 -0.52 -5.48 -7.55
C TYR A 393 -1.08 -6.91 -7.56
N LYS A 394 -1.61 -7.40 -8.70
CA LYS A 394 -2.18 -8.76 -8.81
C LYS A 394 -1.17 -9.81 -9.30
N GLY A 395 0.01 -9.41 -9.77
CA GLY A 395 1.04 -10.31 -10.26
C GLY A 395 2.37 -10.14 -9.53
N SER A 396 2.94 -11.22 -9.00
CA SER A 396 4.38 -11.32 -8.83
C SER A 396 5.00 -11.40 -10.22
N VAL A 397 5.20 -10.25 -10.87
CA VAL A 397 5.82 -10.18 -12.20
C VAL A 397 7.15 -10.95 -12.12
N PRO A 398 7.30 -12.07 -12.84
CA PRO A 398 8.55 -12.82 -12.84
C PRO A 398 9.71 -11.89 -13.21
N ALA A 399 10.83 -11.99 -12.51
CA ALA A 399 11.97 -11.08 -12.70
C ALA A 399 12.47 -11.04 -14.17
N GLU A 400 12.27 -12.13 -14.91
CA GLU A 400 12.56 -12.23 -16.34
C GLU A 400 11.71 -11.30 -17.23
N HIS A 401 10.50 -10.94 -16.82
CA HIS A 401 9.58 -10.09 -17.58
C HIS A 401 9.54 -8.63 -17.11
N ALA A 402 10.07 -8.33 -15.92
CA ALA A 402 10.01 -7.00 -15.32
C ALA A 402 10.54 -5.89 -16.25
N ARG A 403 11.73 -6.10 -16.85
CA ARG A 403 12.33 -5.12 -17.77
C ARG A 403 11.54 -4.93 -19.06
N ASP A 404 10.95 -5.99 -19.60
CA ASP A 404 10.12 -5.89 -20.81
C ASP A 404 8.81 -5.15 -20.53
N PHE A 405 8.17 -5.43 -19.39
CA PHE A 405 6.98 -4.71 -18.95
C PHE A 405 7.26 -3.23 -18.68
N ASP A 406 8.34 -2.89 -17.97
CA ASP A 406 8.72 -1.49 -17.74
C ASP A 406 8.91 -0.74 -19.07
N ARG A 407 9.57 -1.38 -20.06
CA ARG A 407 9.72 -0.82 -21.41
C ARG A 407 8.36 -0.63 -22.10
N ARG A 408 7.46 -1.61 -22.04
CA ARG A 408 6.13 -1.53 -22.67
C ARG A 408 5.26 -0.46 -22.03
N PHE A 409 5.28 -0.33 -20.70
CA PHE A 409 4.56 0.73 -19.99
C PHE A 409 5.09 2.12 -20.37
N THR A 410 6.40 2.25 -20.53
CA THR A 410 7.04 3.49 -21.02
C THR A 410 6.57 3.84 -22.43
N LEU A 411 6.52 2.87 -23.35
CA LEU A 411 6.02 3.08 -24.72
C LEU A 411 4.54 3.44 -24.74
N ALA A 412 3.73 2.77 -23.92
CA ALA A 412 2.31 3.07 -23.77
C ALA A 412 2.09 4.49 -23.23
N ALA A 413 2.89 4.94 -22.26
CA ALA A 413 2.82 6.31 -21.74
C ALA A 413 3.06 7.34 -22.86
N GLY A 414 4.09 7.14 -23.70
CA GLY A 414 4.38 8.02 -24.83
C GLY A 414 3.26 8.05 -25.89
N LEU A 415 2.63 6.91 -26.18
CA LEU A 415 1.48 6.85 -27.11
C LEU A 415 0.27 7.62 -26.57
N LEU A 416 0.00 7.48 -25.27
CA LEU A 416 -1.12 8.17 -24.63
C LEU A 416 -0.87 9.68 -24.55
N GLU A 417 0.36 10.12 -24.32
CA GLU A 417 0.71 11.54 -24.35
C GLU A 417 0.49 12.14 -25.75
N LEU A 418 0.88 11.43 -26.81
CA LEU A 418 0.59 11.84 -28.19
C LEU A 418 -0.92 11.89 -28.45
N ALA A 419 -1.68 10.90 -28.00
CA ALA A 419 -3.13 10.90 -28.16
C ALA A 419 -3.81 12.06 -27.41
N ASP A 420 -3.38 12.40 -26.19
CA ASP A 420 -3.88 13.56 -25.44
C ASP A 420 -3.59 14.88 -26.18
N GLN A 421 -2.43 15.00 -26.86
CA GLN A 421 -2.11 16.17 -27.70
C GLN A 421 -3.04 16.29 -28.92
N GLU A 422 -3.32 15.17 -29.59
CA GLU A 422 -4.26 15.14 -30.72
C GLU A 422 -5.69 15.47 -30.27
N PHE A 423 -6.16 14.94 -29.14
CA PHE A 423 -7.48 15.30 -28.60
C PHE A 423 -7.57 16.77 -28.22
N THR A 424 -6.50 17.35 -27.66
CA THR A 424 -6.44 18.79 -27.39
C THR A 424 -6.55 19.60 -28.68
N THR A 425 -5.81 19.21 -29.72
CA THR A 425 -5.84 19.86 -31.05
C THR A 425 -7.22 19.75 -31.72
N ILE A 426 -7.85 18.57 -31.67
CA ILE A 426 -9.21 18.36 -32.19
C ILE A 426 -10.19 19.27 -31.45
N ARG A 427 -10.10 19.35 -30.12
CA ARG A 427 -10.96 20.21 -29.30
C ARG A 427 -10.81 21.68 -29.67
N GLU A 428 -9.58 22.17 -29.83
CA GLU A 428 -9.31 23.55 -30.23
C GLU A 428 -9.88 23.88 -31.62
N ARG A 429 -9.83 22.94 -32.58
CA ARG A 429 -10.41 23.13 -33.92
C ARG A 429 -11.93 23.09 -33.94
N LEU A 430 -12.55 22.25 -33.10
CA LEU A 430 -14.01 22.14 -33.02
C LEU A 430 -14.66 23.39 -32.38
N ARG A 431 -13.95 24.14 -31.52
CA ARG A 431 -14.38 25.48 -31.04
C ARG A 431 -14.58 26.51 -32.17
N GLY A 432 -14.24 26.19 -33.42
CA GLY A 432 -14.41 27.08 -34.58
C GLY A 432 -15.40 26.58 -35.65
N GLY A 433 -16.05 25.43 -35.46
CA GLY A 433 -16.91 24.79 -36.47
C GLY A 433 -18.39 24.82 -36.12
N ALA A 434 -19.19 25.52 -36.91
CA ALA A 434 -20.66 25.48 -36.85
C ALA A 434 -21.18 24.05 -37.14
N VAL A 435 -22.23 23.63 -36.43
CA VAL A 435 -22.89 22.33 -36.64
C VAL A 435 -24.28 22.55 -37.25
N GLU A 436 -24.60 21.72 -38.25
CA GLU A 436 -25.79 21.76 -39.10
C GLU A 436 -27.11 21.38 -38.38
N ASP A 437 -28.20 21.88 -38.93
CA ASP A 437 -29.60 21.80 -38.47
C ASP A 437 -30.03 20.38 -38.05
N VAL A 438 -30.55 20.24 -36.83
CA VAL A 438 -31.19 19.02 -36.32
C VAL A 438 -32.70 19.26 -36.24
N GLU A 439 -33.50 18.43 -36.93
CA GLU A 439 -34.98 18.48 -36.91
C GLU A 439 -35.55 18.14 -35.52
N ALA A 440 -36.55 18.92 -35.09
CA ALA A 440 -37.16 18.86 -33.76
C ALA A 440 -38.11 17.66 -33.55
N GLY A 441 -37.94 16.97 -32.41
CA GLY A 441 -38.85 15.95 -31.90
C GLY A 441 -40.13 16.50 -31.24
N ALA A 442 -41.15 15.65 -31.11
CA ALA A 442 -42.53 16.03 -30.84
C ALA A 442 -42.92 16.21 -29.35
N GLU A 443 -42.05 15.93 -28.38
CA GLU A 443 -42.32 16.14 -26.95
C GLU A 443 -41.06 16.57 -26.18
N GLY A 444 -41.00 17.85 -25.81
CA GLY A 444 -39.89 18.43 -25.04
C GLY A 444 -38.60 18.61 -25.85
N ILE A 445 -37.68 19.41 -25.34
CA ILE A 445 -36.37 19.61 -25.97
C ILE A 445 -35.50 18.38 -25.70
N ASN A 446 -35.10 17.66 -26.75
CA ASN A 446 -34.18 16.54 -26.60
C ASN A 446 -32.76 17.04 -26.21
N PRO A 447 -32.03 16.36 -25.30
CA PRO A 447 -30.65 16.72 -24.96
C PRO A 447 -29.70 16.86 -26.16
N ARG A 448 -29.88 16.07 -27.23
CA ARG A 448 -29.09 16.17 -28.46
C ARG A 448 -29.44 17.40 -29.29
N GLU A 449 -30.73 17.73 -29.38
CA GLU A 449 -31.21 18.95 -30.05
C GLU A 449 -30.72 20.19 -29.28
N LEU A 450 -30.77 20.14 -27.95
CA LEU A 450 -30.25 21.20 -27.10
C LEU A 450 -28.74 21.36 -27.26
N ALA A 451 -27.98 20.27 -27.34
CA ALA A 451 -26.54 20.34 -27.58
C ALA A 451 -26.20 21.00 -28.91
N ALA A 452 -26.94 20.67 -29.99
CA ALA A 452 -26.76 21.30 -31.30
C ALA A 452 -27.13 22.80 -31.27
N TYR A 453 -28.26 23.14 -30.65
CA TYR A 453 -28.71 24.53 -30.47
C TYR A 453 -27.67 25.36 -29.71
N LEU A 454 -27.15 24.83 -28.59
CA LEU A 454 -26.16 25.53 -27.78
C LEU A 454 -24.79 25.64 -28.46
N ALA A 455 -24.41 24.67 -29.29
CA ALA A 455 -23.20 24.76 -30.10
C ALA A 455 -23.27 25.88 -31.16
N ALA A 456 -24.47 26.15 -31.70
CA ALA A 456 -24.70 27.28 -32.60
C ALA A 456 -24.73 28.62 -31.84
N GLN A 457 -25.37 28.66 -30.67
CA GLN A 457 -25.53 29.88 -29.87
C GLN A 457 -24.23 30.32 -29.18
N TYR A 458 -23.42 29.36 -28.71
CA TYR A 458 -22.18 29.59 -27.96
C TYR A 458 -21.00 28.93 -28.66
N ALA A 459 -20.66 29.42 -29.85
CA ALA A 459 -19.63 28.82 -30.70
C ALA A 459 -18.25 28.71 -30.02
N ASP A 460 -17.95 29.59 -29.06
CA ASP A 460 -16.70 29.63 -28.31
C ASP A 460 -16.72 28.83 -27.00
N ALA A 461 -17.87 28.31 -26.58
CA ALA A 461 -18.02 27.58 -25.31
C ALA A 461 -17.54 26.13 -25.41
N GLU A 462 -17.01 25.60 -24.31
CA GLU A 462 -16.67 24.17 -24.24
C GLU A 462 -17.93 23.29 -24.24
N TRP A 463 -17.79 22.11 -24.84
CA TRP A 463 -18.84 21.09 -24.77
C TRP A 463 -19.06 20.68 -23.32
N SER A 464 -20.33 20.50 -22.94
CA SER A 464 -20.73 20.00 -21.63
C SER A 464 -20.91 18.48 -21.67
N ARG A 465 -21.06 17.84 -20.52
CA ARG A 465 -21.32 16.41 -20.46
C ARG A 465 -22.75 16.07 -20.94
N PRO A 466 -23.01 14.85 -21.48
CA PRO A 466 -24.35 14.43 -21.89
C PRO A 466 -25.41 14.54 -20.79
N ASP A 467 -25.07 14.14 -19.57
CA ASP A 467 -25.93 14.23 -18.38
C ASP A 467 -26.23 15.68 -17.98
N HIS A 468 -25.34 16.64 -18.29
CA HIS A 468 -25.64 18.07 -18.10
C HIS A 468 -26.72 18.55 -19.07
N TYR A 469 -26.72 18.07 -20.32
CA TYR A 469 -27.78 18.37 -21.27
C TYR A 469 -29.11 17.71 -20.86
N GLU A 470 -29.08 16.48 -20.33
CA GLU A 470 -30.25 15.81 -19.75
C GLU A 470 -30.82 16.59 -18.56
N TRP A 471 -29.94 17.01 -17.64
CA TRP A 471 -30.30 17.78 -16.47
C TRP A 471 -30.95 19.13 -16.83
N ILE A 472 -30.30 19.92 -17.69
CA ILE A 472 -30.84 21.24 -18.03
C ILE A 472 -32.08 21.14 -18.93
N ALA A 473 -32.21 20.10 -19.75
CA ALA A 473 -33.45 19.82 -20.49
C ALA A 473 -34.62 19.49 -19.54
N ALA A 474 -34.37 18.78 -18.44
CA ALA A 474 -35.38 18.55 -17.41
C ALA A 474 -35.81 19.86 -16.72
N LEU A 475 -34.87 20.78 -16.43
CA LEU A 475 -35.19 22.10 -15.88
C LEU A 475 -35.98 22.97 -16.85
N LEU A 476 -35.67 22.92 -18.15
CA LEU A 476 -36.46 23.61 -19.19
C LEU A 476 -37.91 23.12 -19.20
N HIS A 477 -38.11 21.80 -19.06
CA HIS A 477 -39.44 21.23 -18.92
C HIS A 477 -40.18 21.73 -17.66
N GLU A 478 -39.51 21.78 -16.49
CA GLU A 478 -40.08 22.32 -15.25
C GLU A 478 -40.44 23.82 -15.36
N LEU A 479 -39.68 24.59 -16.15
CA LEU A 479 -39.98 26.00 -16.46
C LEU A 479 -41.16 26.17 -17.43
N GLY A 480 -41.62 25.09 -18.05
CA GLY A 480 -42.62 25.12 -19.11
C GLY A 480 -42.07 25.55 -20.47
N VAL A 481 -40.75 25.44 -20.69
CA VAL A 481 -40.10 25.65 -21.99
C VAL A 481 -40.03 24.30 -22.71
N GLY A 482 -40.97 24.07 -23.63
CA GLY A 482 -41.16 22.79 -24.30
C GLY A 482 -40.46 22.70 -25.66
N THR A 483 -40.07 23.82 -26.27
CA THR A 483 -39.47 23.86 -27.63
C THR A 483 -38.24 24.76 -27.71
N LEU A 484 -37.36 24.51 -28.70
CA LEU A 484 -36.20 25.36 -28.96
C LEU A 484 -36.58 26.80 -29.36
N ALA A 485 -37.75 26.99 -29.99
CA ALA A 485 -38.26 28.32 -30.32
C ALA A 485 -38.63 29.12 -29.06
N GLU A 486 -39.35 28.50 -28.12
CA GLU A 486 -39.66 29.11 -26.81
C GLU A 486 -38.39 29.41 -26.01
N LEU A 487 -37.39 28.52 -26.10
CA LEU A 487 -36.08 28.77 -25.49
C LEU A 487 -35.38 29.98 -26.11
N GLY A 488 -35.36 30.08 -27.44
CA GLY A 488 -34.80 31.23 -28.16
C GLY A 488 -35.49 32.53 -27.78
N GLU A 489 -36.83 32.54 -27.70
CA GLU A 489 -37.61 33.71 -27.25
C GLU A 489 -37.28 34.11 -25.81
N ALA A 490 -37.17 33.14 -24.89
CA ALA A 490 -36.83 33.40 -23.50
C ALA A 490 -35.43 34.01 -23.32
N LEU A 491 -34.49 33.65 -24.20
CA LEU A 491 -33.10 34.12 -24.14
C LEU A 491 -32.84 35.35 -25.01
N ALA A 492 -33.74 35.73 -25.92
CA ALA A 492 -33.50 36.78 -26.92
C ALA A 492 -33.17 38.15 -26.31
N ALA A 493 -33.67 38.44 -25.10
CA ALA A 493 -33.43 39.70 -24.39
C ALA A 493 -32.24 39.64 -23.41
N ILE A 494 -31.54 38.51 -23.33
CA ILE A 494 -30.48 38.26 -22.35
C ILE A 494 -29.12 38.51 -22.99
N ASP A 495 -28.33 39.40 -22.37
CA ASP A 495 -26.94 39.63 -22.75
C ASP A 495 -26.03 38.53 -22.18
N ALA A 496 -25.91 37.43 -22.92
CA ALA A 496 -25.12 36.28 -22.49
C ALA A 496 -23.63 36.62 -22.30
N ASP A 497 -23.06 37.48 -23.17
CA ASP A 497 -21.66 37.89 -23.08
C ASP A 497 -21.44 38.81 -21.87
N GLY A 498 -22.38 39.73 -21.61
CA GLY A 498 -22.38 40.58 -20.43
C GLY A 498 -22.47 39.79 -19.12
N ILE A 499 -23.31 38.74 -19.09
CA ILE A 499 -23.40 37.83 -17.95
C ILE A 499 -22.08 37.11 -17.71
N VAL A 500 -21.45 36.55 -18.75
CA VAL A 500 -20.13 35.89 -18.61
C VAL A 500 -19.09 36.86 -18.06
N ALA A 501 -19.10 38.12 -18.50
CA ALA A 501 -18.21 39.16 -17.99
C ALA A 501 -18.48 39.51 -16.51
N GLN A 502 -19.76 39.63 -16.11
CA GLN A 502 -20.14 39.90 -14.71
C GLN A 502 -19.81 38.74 -13.77
N MET A 503 -19.90 37.51 -14.26
CA MET A 503 -19.59 36.33 -13.48
C MET A 503 -18.10 36.16 -13.16
N GLU A 504 -17.22 36.90 -13.87
CA GLU A 504 -15.77 36.91 -13.67
C GLU A 504 -15.15 35.49 -13.67
N TYR A 505 -15.66 34.62 -14.55
CA TYR A 505 -15.15 33.25 -14.63
C TYR A 505 -13.65 33.26 -14.98
N LYS A 506 -12.88 32.56 -14.14
CA LYS A 506 -11.43 32.40 -14.35
C LYS A 506 -11.12 31.52 -15.57
N TYR A 507 -12.06 30.66 -15.95
CA TYR A 507 -11.99 29.77 -17.11
C TYR A 507 -13.22 29.92 -17.99
N PRO A 508 -13.12 29.68 -19.31
CA PRO A 508 -14.29 29.74 -20.19
C PRO A 508 -15.37 28.73 -19.74
N PRO A 509 -16.59 29.17 -19.38
CA PRO A 509 -17.64 28.26 -18.97
C PRO A 509 -18.15 27.44 -20.17
N GLY A 510 -18.50 26.18 -19.93
CA GLY A 510 -19.14 25.33 -20.93
C GLY A 510 -20.54 25.81 -21.34
N ALA A 511 -21.02 25.31 -22.48
CA ALA A 511 -22.27 25.76 -23.10
C ALA A 511 -23.51 25.61 -22.19
N VAL A 512 -23.62 24.50 -21.44
CA VAL A 512 -24.72 24.29 -20.48
C VAL A 512 -24.64 25.27 -19.31
N ARG A 513 -23.43 25.64 -18.86
CA ARG A 513 -23.28 26.62 -17.78
C ARG A 513 -23.71 28.02 -18.23
N ARG A 514 -23.35 28.42 -19.45
CA ARG A 514 -23.85 29.68 -20.03
C ARG A 514 -25.37 29.69 -20.16
N LEU A 515 -25.96 28.57 -20.58
CA LEU A 515 -27.41 28.42 -20.60
C LEU A 515 -28.03 28.54 -19.20
N ASP A 516 -27.45 27.87 -18.19
CA ASP A 516 -27.89 27.95 -16.79
C ASP A 516 -27.84 29.40 -16.27
N ASP A 517 -26.75 30.15 -16.52
CA ASP A 517 -26.68 31.57 -16.17
C ASP A 517 -27.72 32.43 -16.93
N ALA A 518 -27.93 32.17 -18.22
CA ALA A 518 -28.89 32.92 -19.02
C ALA A 518 -30.35 32.64 -18.59
N LEU A 519 -30.67 31.40 -18.23
CA LEU A 519 -31.98 31.04 -17.66
C LEU A 519 -32.17 31.65 -16.27
N LEU A 520 -31.12 31.65 -15.44
CA LEU A 520 -31.14 32.31 -14.14
C LEU A 520 -31.39 33.82 -14.29
N ALA A 521 -30.76 34.48 -15.27
CA ALA A 521 -31.00 35.88 -15.58
C ALA A 521 -32.44 36.13 -16.10
N ALA A 522 -32.95 35.27 -16.97
CA ALA A 522 -34.27 35.41 -17.58
C ALA A 522 -35.43 35.19 -16.60
N TYR A 523 -35.32 34.19 -15.73
CA TYR A 523 -36.42 33.74 -14.87
C TYR A 523 -36.23 34.11 -13.39
N GLY A 524 -35.03 34.53 -12.98
CA GLY A 524 -34.75 35.02 -11.63
C GLY A 524 -35.14 34.02 -10.53
N GLU A 525 -35.90 34.48 -9.54
CA GLU A 525 -36.34 33.66 -8.41
C GLU A 525 -37.17 32.45 -8.84
N ARG A 526 -37.94 32.55 -9.93
CA ARG A 526 -38.68 31.40 -10.48
C ARG A 526 -37.76 30.27 -10.91
N TYR A 527 -36.55 30.58 -11.39
CA TYR A 527 -35.55 29.57 -11.71
C TYR A 527 -34.94 28.95 -10.45
N VAL A 528 -34.66 29.78 -9.44
CA VAL A 528 -34.10 29.35 -8.15
C VAL A 528 -35.03 28.38 -7.44
N GLU A 529 -36.34 28.64 -7.47
CA GLU A 529 -37.39 27.88 -6.76
C GLU A 529 -37.81 26.57 -7.46
N LEU A 530 -37.23 26.22 -8.62
CA LEU A 530 -37.56 24.98 -9.31
C LEU A 530 -37.27 23.75 -8.43
N PRO A 531 -38.15 22.72 -8.42
CA PRO A 531 -37.89 21.46 -7.74
C PRO A 531 -36.52 20.85 -8.08
N GLY A 532 -36.15 20.85 -9.36
CA GLY A 532 -34.84 20.37 -9.82
C GLY A 532 -33.65 21.19 -9.30
N ASN A 533 -33.87 22.41 -8.82
CA ASN A 533 -32.86 23.31 -8.27
C ASN A 533 -32.84 23.37 -6.74
N ALA A 534 -33.68 22.61 -6.03
CA ALA A 534 -33.80 22.67 -4.56
C ALA A 534 -32.46 22.52 -3.82
N HIS A 535 -31.55 21.69 -4.33
CA HIS A 535 -30.22 21.43 -3.76
C HIS A 535 -29.19 22.55 -4.06
N ARG A 536 -29.50 23.49 -4.96
CA ARG A 536 -28.60 24.55 -5.44
C ARG A 536 -29.12 25.96 -5.14
N VAL A 537 -30.21 26.09 -4.36
CA VAL A 537 -30.81 27.39 -4.01
C VAL A 537 -29.77 28.40 -3.50
N PRO A 538 -28.90 28.09 -2.51
CA PRO A 538 -27.92 29.06 -2.02
C PRO A 538 -26.97 29.56 -3.12
N LEU A 539 -26.52 28.66 -3.99
CA LEU A 539 -25.60 28.97 -5.09
C LEU A 539 -26.29 29.80 -6.18
N LEU A 540 -27.53 29.47 -6.54
CA LEU A 540 -28.28 30.20 -7.55
C LEU A 540 -28.69 31.59 -7.05
N THR A 541 -29.02 31.74 -5.76
CA THR A 541 -29.25 33.05 -5.15
C THR A 541 -28.01 33.93 -5.24
N ALA A 542 -26.84 33.41 -4.86
CA ALA A 542 -25.58 34.16 -4.94
C ALA A 542 -25.21 34.55 -6.39
N ARG A 543 -25.41 33.63 -7.35
CA ARG A 543 -25.21 33.93 -8.78
C ARG A 543 -26.20 34.98 -9.29
N LEU A 544 -27.47 34.90 -8.89
CA LEU A 544 -28.50 35.85 -9.31
C LEU A 544 -28.23 37.26 -8.79
N GLU A 545 -27.74 37.38 -7.56
CA GLU A 545 -27.26 38.65 -7.00
C GLU A 545 -26.12 39.22 -7.86
N ARG A 546 -25.13 38.40 -8.20
CA ARG A 546 -24.00 38.79 -9.05
C ARG A 546 -24.42 39.27 -10.44
N ILE A 547 -25.39 38.58 -11.06
CA ILE A 547 -25.95 38.96 -12.38
C ILE A 547 -26.73 40.28 -12.28
N ARG A 548 -27.41 40.53 -11.16
CA ARG A 548 -28.21 41.75 -10.95
C ARG A 548 -27.36 42.99 -10.63
N GLY A 549 -26.11 42.81 -10.20
CA GLY A 549 -25.17 43.88 -9.85
C GLY A 549 -25.17 44.17 -8.36
#